data_AF-A0A1H9QZN9-F1
#
_entry.id   AF-A0A1H9QZN9-F1
#
_cell.length_a   1.000
_cell.length_b   1.000
_cell.length_c   1.000
_cell.angle_alpha   90.00
_cell.angle_beta   90.00
_cell.angle_gamma   90.00
#
_symmetry.space_group_name_H-M   'P 1'
#
loop_
_entity.id
_entity.type
_entity.pdbx_description
1 polymer ?
#
loop_
_entity_poly.entity_id
_entity_poly.type
_entity_poly.pdbx_seq_one_letter_code
_entity_poly.pdbx_strand_id
1 'polypeptide(L)'
;MRHDPMLAILTDLMRRVDGLAGQRGHFSVARLQDEVDQIRHIARAFGLDAVEGLAATLGSATSLHGLGPVVLSYLDLMRDAIAEDMPVVDIVPIIPPTIATVTALRA
;
A
#
# COMPACT_ATOMS: atom_id res chain seq x y z
N MET A 1 25.38 -3.75 -3.60
CA MET A 1 23.92 -3.89 -3.41
C MET A 1 23.25 -2.92 -4.36
N ARG A 2 22.60 -3.42 -5.42
CA ARG A 2 21.91 -2.56 -6.40
C ARG A 2 20.63 -2.07 -5.73
N HIS A 3 20.64 -0.86 -5.17
CA HIS A 3 19.41 -0.21 -4.73
C HIS A 3 18.58 0.03 -5.99
N ASP A 4 17.44 -0.64 -6.10
CA ASP A 4 16.48 -0.31 -7.13
C ASP A 4 15.79 1.00 -6.69
N PRO A 5 16.02 2.13 -7.38
CA PRO A 5 15.46 3.40 -6.99
C PRO A 5 13.93 3.38 -6.99
N MET A 6 13.30 2.56 -7.84
CA MET A 6 11.84 2.45 -7.87
C MET A 6 11.32 1.76 -6.60
N LEU A 7 11.98 0.68 -6.17
CA LEU A 7 11.61 -0.04 -4.95
C LEU A 7 11.75 0.85 -3.71
N ALA A 8 12.78 1.70 -3.67
CA ALA A 8 12.95 2.69 -2.59
C ALA A 8 11.78 3.68 -2.53
N ILE A 9 11.29 4.16 -3.69
CA ILE A 9 10.14 5.06 -3.78
C ILE A 9 8.85 4.37 -3.35
N LEU A 10 8.58 3.17 -3.86
CA LEU A 10 7.39 2.39 -3.47
C LEU A 10 7.39 2.09 -1.96
N THR A 11 8.55 1.79 -1.39
CA THR A 11 8.70 1.57 0.05
C THR A 11 8.43 2.84 0.86
N ASP A 12 8.90 4.01 0.42
CA ASP A 12 8.60 5.27 1.10
C ASP A 12 7.11 5.63 1.00
N LEU A 13 6.49 5.46 -0.17
CA LEU A 13 5.06 5.66 -0.36
C LEU A 13 4.23 4.74 0.54
N MET A 14 4.55 3.45 0.58
CA MET A 14 3.89 2.48 1.45
C MET A 14 3.99 2.91 2.92
N ARG A 15 5.19 3.28 3.37
CA ARG A 15 5.44 3.75 4.75
C ARG A 15 4.62 5.00 5.10
N ARG A 16 4.45 5.93 4.16
CA ARG A 16 3.63 7.14 4.34
C ARG A 16 2.15 6.79 4.47
N VAL A 17 1.63 5.96 3.57
CA VAL A 17 0.22 5.52 3.58
C VAL A 17 -0.09 4.74 4.87
N ASP A 18 0.76 3.77 5.24
CA ASP A 18 0.63 3.03 6.50
C ASP A 18 0.72 3.95 7.72
N GLY A 19 1.61 4.96 7.67
CA GLY A 19 1.74 5.97 8.72
C GLY A 19 0.48 6.82 8.88
N LEU A 20 -0.22 7.16 7.80
CA LEU A 20 -1.52 7.84 7.83
C LEU A 20 -2.62 6.91 8.38
N ALA A 21 -2.71 5.67 7.89
CA ALA A 21 -3.70 4.71 8.34
C ALA A 21 -3.54 4.38 9.83
N GLY A 22 -2.30 4.22 10.31
CA GLY A 22 -1.96 3.95 11.71
C GLY A 22 -2.35 5.08 12.67
N GLN A 23 -2.45 6.32 12.18
CA GLN A 23 -2.87 7.48 12.98
C GLN A 23 -4.40 7.58 13.15
N ARG A 24 -5.21 6.71 12.52
CA ARG A 24 -6.68 6.58 12.71
C ARG A 24 -7.48 7.90 12.76
N GLY A 25 -7.04 8.94 12.05
CA GLY A 25 -7.72 10.25 12.02
C GLY A 25 -7.29 11.23 13.11
N HIS A 26 -6.17 11.00 13.81
CA HIS A 26 -5.61 11.94 14.79
C HIS A 26 -4.82 13.11 14.17
N PHE A 27 -4.81 13.26 12.85
CA PHE A 27 -4.17 14.37 12.12
C PHE A 27 -5.20 15.45 11.76
N SER A 28 -4.74 16.69 11.58
CA SER A 28 -5.60 17.76 11.08
C SER A 28 -5.92 17.57 9.58
N VAL A 29 -7.02 18.15 9.10
CA VAL A 29 -7.39 18.17 7.68
C VAL A 29 -6.22 18.72 6.83
N ALA A 30 -5.63 19.83 7.26
CA ALA A 30 -4.51 20.45 6.54
C ALA A 30 -3.30 19.49 6.43
N ARG A 31 -2.94 18.79 7.51
CA ARG A 31 -1.86 17.81 7.49
C ARG A 31 -2.17 16.62 6.57
N LEU A 32 -3.42 16.16 6.54
CA LEU A 32 -3.83 15.12 5.61
C LEU A 32 -3.69 15.60 4.16
N GLN A 33 -4.16 16.81 3.86
CA GLN A 33 -4.07 17.38 2.51
C GLN A 33 -2.62 17.50 2.06
N ASP A 34 -1.72 17.99 2.91
CA ASP A 34 -0.28 18.09 2.61
C ASP A 34 0.33 16.73 2.28
N GLU A 35 0.03 15.70 3.07
CA GLU A 35 0.55 14.34 2.83
C GLU A 35 -0.03 13.72 1.57
N VAL A 36 -1.33 13.90 1.31
CA VAL A 36 -2.01 13.40 0.11
C VAL A 36 -1.49 14.10 -1.15
N ASP A 37 -1.25 15.41 -1.10
CA ASP A 37 -0.65 16.16 -2.19
C ASP A 37 0.80 15.72 -2.45
N GLN A 38 1.56 15.42 -1.38
CA GLN A 38 2.92 14.89 -1.52
C GLN A 38 2.92 13.48 -2.14
N ILE A 39 2.01 12.59 -1.72
CA ILE A 39 1.82 11.27 -2.32
C ILE A 39 1.46 11.42 -3.80
N ARG A 40 0.52 12.29 -4.15
CA ARG A 40 0.13 12.56 -5.54
C ARG A 40 1.32 13.05 -6.37
N HIS A 41 2.10 13.98 -5.82
CA HIS A 41 3.26 14.54 -6.52
C HIS A 41 4.31 13.48 -6.83
N ILE A 42 4.62 12.61 -5.86
CA ILE A 42 5.56 11.50 -6.04
C ILE A 42 4.99 10.50 -7.05
N ALA A 43 3.75 10.05 -6.88
CA ALA A 43 3.11 9.10 -7.78
C ALA A 43 3.18 9.55 -9.25
N ARG A 44 2.83 10.81 -9.52
CA ARG A 44 2.91 11.40 -10.85
C ARG A 44 4.32 11.47 -11.40
N ALA A 45 5.32 11.75 -10.56
CA ALA A 45 6.72 11.84 -10.98
C ALA A 45 7.29 10.47 -11.42
N PHE A 46 6.71 9.36 -10.92
CA PHE A 46 7.15 8.00 -11.20
C PHE A 46 6.18 7.19 -12.08
N GLY A 47 5.07 7.80 -12.54
CA GLY A 47 4.09 7.15 -13.42
C GLY A 47 3.17 6.16 -12.71
N LEU A 48 2.92 6.34 -11.41
CA LEU A 48 2.02 5.50 -10.61
C LEU A 48 0.58 6.02 -10.72
N ASP A 49 -0.03 5.87 -11.90
CA ASP A 49 -1.31 6.51 -12.25
C ASP A 49 -2.47 6.14 -11.30
N ALA A 50 -2.52 4.88 -10.83
CA ALA A 50 -3.53 4.42 -9.89
C ALA A 50 -3.43 5.14 -8.53
N VAL A 51 -2.20 5.24 -8.00
CA VAL A 51 -1.91 5.93 -6.74
C VAL A 51 -2.18 7.44 -6.87
N GLU A 52 -1.78 8.05 -8.00
CA GLU A 52 -2.06 9.46 -8.29
C GLU A 52 -3.57 9.75 -8.30
N GLY A 53 -4.35 8.93 -9.01
CA GLY A 53 -5.79 9.11 -9.13
C GLY A 53 -6.51 8.96 -7.79
N LEU A 54 -6.12 7.96 -6.99
CA LEU A 54 -6.65 7.78 -5.64
C LEU A 54 -6.31 8.98 -4.75
N ALA A 55 -5.08 9.49 -4.80
CA ALA A 55 -4.65 10.65 -4.01
C ALA A 55 -5.39 11.93 -4.42
N ALA A 56 -5.55 12.19 -5.72
CA ALA A 56 -6.33 13.31 -6.21
C ALA A 56 -7.80 13.25 -5.75
N THR A 57 -8.39 12.05 -5.77
CA THR A 57 -9.77 11.83 -5.33
C THR A 57 -9.91 12.04 -3.83
N LEU A 58 -8.99 11.49 -3.03
CA LEU A 58 -8.98 11.68 -1.58
C LEU A 58 -8.81 13.16 -1.20
N GLY A 59 -7.89 13.88 -1.85
CA GLY A 59 -7.69 15.32 -1.64
C GLY A 59 -8.95 16.14 -1.95
N SER A 60 -9.69 15.79 -3.00
CA SER A 60 -10.96 16.44 -3.34
C SER A 60 -12.06 16.10 -2.33
N ALA A 61 -12.18 14.83 -1.96
CA ALA A 61 -13.19 14.35 -1.02
C ALA A 61 -13.02 14.96 0.38
N THR A 62 -11.77 15.08 0.85
CA THR A 62 -11.44 15.67 2.15
C THR A 62 -11.65 17.17 2.18
N SER A 63 -11.39 17.86 1.06
CA SER A 63 -11.70 19.29 0.92
C SER A 63 -13.20 19.57 1.02
N LEU A 64 -14.04 18.64 0.54
CA LEU A 64 -15.49 18.80 0.52
C LEU A 64 -16.19 18.29 1.79
N HIS A 65 -15.73 17.18 2.38
CA HIS A 65 -16.41 16.49 3.48
C HIS A 65 -15.59 16.41 4.79
N GLY A 66 -14.34 16.86 4.80
CA GLY A 66 -13.44 16.78 5.95
C GLY A 66 -12.90 15.37 6.22
N LEU A 67 -12.54 15.11 7.48
CA LEU A 67 -11.98 13.82 7.94
C LEU A 67 -13.11 12.80 8.15
N GLY A 68 -13.58 12.20 7.06
CA GLY A 68 -14.58 11.14 7.10
C GLY A 68 -13.99 9.73 7.20
N PRO A 69 -14.82 8.71 7.51
CA PRO A 69 -14.40 7.30 7.53
C PRO A 69 -13.88 6.81 6.17
N VAL A 70 -14.30 7.47 5.08
CA VAL A 70 -13.85 7.20 3.72
C VAL A 70 -12.35 7.39 3.54
N VAL A 71 -11.69 8.20 4.38
CA VAL A 71 -10.24 8.41 4.31
C VAL A 71 -9.49 7.09 4.48
N LEU A 72 -9.90 6.25 5.43
CA LEU A 72 -9.26 4.95 5.65
C LEU A 72 -9.45 4.03 4.45
N SER A 73 -10.64 4.00 3.86
CA SER A 73 -10.89 3.20 2.65
C SER A 73 -10.00 3.63 1.47
N TYR A 74 -9.80 4.93 1.27
CA TYR A 74 -8.89 5.42 0.22
C TYR A 74 -7.42 5.11 0.53
N LEU A 75 -7.01 5.15 1.81
CA LEU A 75 -5.65 4.77 2.20
C LEU A 75 -5.41 3.27 1.99
N ASP A 76 -6.38 2.42 2.29
CA ASP A 76 -6.31 0.98 2.01
C ASP A 76 -6.21 0.73 0.49
N LEU A 77 -7.01 1.41 -0.33
CA LEU A 77 -6.92 1.31 -1.78
C LEU A 77 -5.55 1.77 -2.32
N MET A 78 -4.96 2.83 -1.76
CA MET A 78 -3.60 3.26 -2.15
C MET A 78 -2.56 2.20 -1.76
N ARG A 79 -2.72 1.57 -0.60
CA ARG A 79 -1.83 0.50 -0.14
C ARG A 79 -1.83 -0.68 -1.10
N ASP A 80 -3.02 -1.10 -1.53
CA ASP A 80 -3.19 -2.18 -2.50
C ASP A 80 -2.56 -1.81 -3.86
N ALA A 81 -2.82 -0.60 -4.37
CA ALA A 81 -2.23 -0.13 -5.62
C ALA A 81 -0.69 -0.08 -5.58
N ILE A 82 -0.09 0.40 -4.48
CA ILE A 82 1.37 0.41 -4.32
C ILE A 82 1.91 -1.03 -4.26
N ALA A 83 1.19 -1.96 -3.63
CA ALA A 83 1.60 -3.36 -3.55
C ALA A 83 1.57 -4.08 -4.91
N GLU A 84 0.64 -3.71 -5.80
CA GLU A 84 0.60 -4.22 -7.18
C GLU A 84 1.81 -3.77 -8.01
N ASP A 85 2.29 -2.54 -7.80
CA ASP A 85 3.49 -2.01 -8.46
C ASP A 85 4.80 -2.50 -7.83
N MET A 86 4.76 -3.09 -6.62
CA MET A 86 5.95 -3.70 -6.02
C MET A 86 6.32 -4.97 -6.77
N PRO A 87 7.61 -5.15 -7.14
CA PRO A 87 8.05 -6.38 -7.75
C PRO A 87 7.79 -7.53 -6.77
N VAL A 88 6.94 -8.48 -7.16
CA VAL A 88 6.68 -9.69 -6.39
C VAL A 88 8.02 -10.37 -6.17
N VAL A 89 8.52 -10.31 -4.95
CA VAL A 89 9.54 -11.26 -4.50
C VAL A 89 8.80 -12.58 -4.50
N ASP A 90 9.05 -13.43 -5.49
CA ASP A 90 8.61 -14.82 -5.55
C ASP A 90 9.18 -15.55 -4.31
N ILE A 91 8.55 -15.37 -3.16
CA ILE A 91 8.75 -16.20 -2.00
C ILE A 91 7.97 -17.48 -2.31
N VAL A 92 8.59 -18.37 -3.08
CA VAL A 92 8.09 -19.74 -3.24
C VAL A 92 7.97 -20.32 -1.83
N PRO A 93 6.76 -20.67 -1.35
CA PRO A 93 6.66 -21.39 -0.09
C PRO A 93 7.34 -22.73 -0.29
N ILE A 94 8.49 -22.94 0.38
CA ILE A 94 9.08 -24.26 0.53
C ILE A 94 8.11 -25.06 1.41
N ILE A 95 7.15 -25.72 0.78
CA ILE A 95 6.34 -26.75 1.41
C ILE A 95 7.23 -27.99 1.48
N PRO A 96 7.69 -28.44 2.67
CA PRO A 96 8.39 -29.71 2.76
C PRO A 96 7.44 -30.84 2.32
N PRO A 97 7.87 -31.78 1.47
CA PRO A 97 7.04 -32.92 1.12
C PRO A 97 6.85 -33.78 2.38
N THR A 98 5.66 -33.75 2.95
CA THR A 98 5.23 -34.69 3.99
C THR A 98 5.25 -36.09 3.37
N ILE A 99 6.27 -36.88 3.69
CA ILE A 99 6.35 -38.30 3.33
C ILE A 99 5.28 -39.01 4.14
N ALA A 100 4.10 -39.20 3.56
CA ALA A 100 3.06 -40.06 4.13
C ALA A 100 3.55 -41.51 4.10
N THR A 101 3.96 -42.02 5.26
CA THR A 101 4.24 -43.46 5.43
C THR A 101 2.92 -44.20 5.37
N VAL A 102 2.66 -44.88 4.26
CA VAL A 102 1.52 -45.79 4.13
C VAL A 102 1.83 -47.05 4.93
N THR A 103 1.32 -47.13 6.17
CA THR A 103 1.28 -48.39 6.90
C THR A 103 0.13 -49.23 6.33
N ALA A 104 0.48 -50.20 5.50
CA ALA A 104 -0.42 -51.27 5.08
C ALA A 104 -0.84 -52.08 6.31
N LEU A 105 -2.14 -52.06 6.63
CA LEU A 105 -2.72 -52.99 7.61
C LEU A 105 -3.33 -54.16 6.84
N ARG A 106 -2.61 -55.29 6.85
CA ARG A 106 -3.13 -56.63 6.52
C ARG A 106 -3.63 -57.29 7.80
N ALA A 107 -4.87 -57.78 7.78
CA ALA A 107 -5.35 -59.09 8.25
C ALA A 107 -6.86 -59.00 8.55
#